data_AF-A0A921BBA0-F1
#
_entry.id   AF-A0A921BBA0-F1
#
_cell.length_a   1.000
_cell.length_b   1.000
_cell.length_c   1.000
_cell.angle_alpha   90.00
_cell.angle_beta   90.00
_cell.angle_gamma   90.00
#
_symmetry.space_group_name_H-M   'P 1'
#
loop_
_entity.id
_entity.type
_entity.pdbx_description
1 polymer ?
#
loop_
_entity_poly.entity_id
_entity_poly.type
_entity_poly.pdbx_seq_one_letter_code
_entity_poly.pdbx_strand_id
1 'polypeptide(L)'
;MGFDRGLIAAYGQDDRLASYASMRAITEIENPQKTTMAFLVDNEEVGNRNNTGARSDHFADLLSRLLYAELGDDYREPLFRRALRNTKFISIDVNPGINPMNPSAWETGNAPKLGYGVNLKLYGQGNNANSEFVAWTRALLDDNDIPLGNSYL
;
A
#
# COMPACT_ATOMS: atom_id res chain seq x y z
N MET A 1 -14.04 21.76 -0.66
CA MET A 1 -15.20 21.59 0.25
C MET A 1 -14.76 22.02 1.65
N GLY A 2 -15.71 22.37 2.53
CA GLY A 2 -15.42 22.97 3.84
C GLY A 2 -15.27 24.49 3.76
N PHE A 3 -15.76 25.21 4.78
CA PHE A 3 -15.63 26.68 4.89
C PHE A 3 -14.17 27.12 4.94
N ASP A 4 -13.31 26.27 5.50
CA ASP A 4 -11.87 26.40 5.61
C ASP A 4 -11.10 25.84 4.40
N ARG A 5 -11.80 25.25 3.42
CA ARG A 5 -11.22 24.54 2.28
C ARG A 5 -10.37 23.33 2.69
N GLY A 6 -10.58 22.78 3.89
CA GLY A 6 -9.83 21.63 4.42
C GLY A 6 -10.22 20.28 3.84
N LEU A 7 -11.27 20.21 3.01
CA LEU A 7 -11.79 18.96 2.45
C LEU A 7 -11.75 18.94 0.92
N ILE A 8 -11.33 17.79 0.37
CA ILE A 8 -11.39 17.49 -1.06
C ILE A 8 -12.63 16.63 -1.32
N ALA A 9 -13.45 17.03 -2.28
CA ALA A 9 -14.52 16.17 -2.80
C ALA A 9 -14.27 15.96 -4.30
N ALA A 10 -14.14 14.70 -4.69
CA ALA A 10 -13.98 14.28 -6.07
C ALA A 10 -14.59 12.89 -6.26
N TYR A 11 -14.98 12.57 -7.49
CA TYR A 11 -15.50 11.25 -7.83
C TYR A 11 -14.36 10.22 -7.97
N GLY A 12 -14.60 9.00 -7.47
CA GLY A 12 -13.66 7.88 -7.59
C GLY A 12 -12.40 8.03 -6.73
N GLN A 13 -12.52 8.61 -5.53
CA GLN A 13 -11.41 8.63 -4.55
C GLN A 13 -10.91 7.20 -4.26
N ASP A 14 -11.85 6.29 -4.11
CA ASP A 14 -11.65 4.84 -4.12
C ASP A 14 -11.61 4.34 -5.58
N ASP A 15 -10.52 3.78 -6.12
CA ASP A 15 -9.14 3.69 -5.61
C ASP A 15 -8.17 4.62 -6.38
N ARG A 16 -8.71 5.63 -7.10
CA ARG A 16 -7.88 6.51 -7.93
C ARG A 16 -6.91 7.34 -7.10
N LEU A 17 -7.23 7.62 -5.83
CA LEU A 17 -6.33 8.34 -4.93
C LEU A 17 -5.07 7.51 -4.64
N ALA A 18 -5.21 6.23 -4.29
CA ALA A 18 -4.06 5.37 -4.00
C ALA A 18 -3.21 5.16 -5.25
N SER A 19 -3.85 4.94 -6.40
CA SER A 19 -3.18 4.85 -7.70
C SER A 19 -2.40 6.12 -8.04
N TYR A 20 -3.01 7.29 -7.83
CA TYR A 20 -2.35 8.58 -8.05
C TYR A 20 -1.16 8.79 -7.10
N ALA A 21 -1.33 8.53 -5.81
CA ALA A 21 -0.26 8.66 -4.82
C ALA A 21 0.91 7.72 -5.13
N SER A 22 0.64 6.47 -5.50
CA SER A 22 1.66 5.48 -5.88
C SER A 22 2.41 5.89 -7.15
N MET A 23 1.68 6.35 -8.17
CA MET A 23 2.27 6.83 -9.42
C MET A 23 3.14 8.07 -9.18
N ARG A 24 2.64 9.03 -8.40
CA ARG A 24 3.40 10.23 -8.04
C ARG A 24 4.70 9.88 -7.33
N ALA A 25 4.62 9.01 -6.31
CA ALA A 25 5.79 8.57 -5.54
C ALA A 25 6.85 7.91 -6.42
N ILE A 26 6.46 7.05 -7.36
CA ILE A 26 7.42 6.39 -8.26
C ILE A 26 8.00 7.35 -9.33
N THR A 27 7.27 8.41 -9.70
CA THR A 27 7.78 9.42 -10.64
C THR A 27 8.68 10.47 -10.00
N GLU A 28 8.50 10.73 -8.69
CA GLU A 28 9.29 11.71 -7.94
C GLU A 28 10.55 11.11 -7.30
N ILE A 29 10.71 9.78 -7.32
CA ILE A 29 11.89 9.11 -6.76
C ILE A 29 13.11 9.31 -7.67
N GLU A 30 14.21 9.77 -7.07
CA GLU A 30 15.49 9.93 -7.76
C GLU A 30 16.50 8.91 -7.24
N ASN A 31 17.20 8.23 -8.17
CA ASN A 31 18.30 7.30 -7.88
C ASN A 31 18.00 6.27 -6.76
N PRO A 32 16.94 5.45 -6.88
CA PRO A 32 16.60 4.49 -5.84
C PRO A 32 17.68 3.43 -5.66
N GLN A 33 17.99 3.09 -4.41
CA GLN A 33 18.98 2.05 -4.08
C GLN A 33 18.54 0.62 -4.42
N LYS A 34 17.24 0.42 -4.67
CA LYS A 34 16.61 -0.85 -5.03
C LYS A 34 15.65 -0.63 -6.18
N THR A 35 15.31 -1.69 -6.90
CA THR A 35 14.22 -1.66 -7.86
C THR A 35 12.92 -1.26 -7.17
N THR A 36 12.32 -0.16 -7.61
CA THR A 36 11.04 0.35 -7.12
C THR A 36 10.00 0.29 -8.23
N MET A 37 8.73 0.03 -7.87
CA MET A 37 7.63 -0.11 -8.82
C MET A 37 6.32 0.32 -8.18
N ALA A 38 5.48 1.01 -8.94
CA ALA A 38 4.06 1.11 -8.65
C ALA A 38 3.33 -0.02 -9.40
N PHE A 39 2.69 -0.93 -8.66
CA PHE A 39 1.96 -2.06 -9.22
C PHE A 39 0.46 -1.82 -9.08
N LEU A 40 -0.16 -1.31 -10.14
CA LEU A 40 -1.58 -0.96 -10.17
C LEU A 40 -2.36 -2.14 -10.72
N VAL A 41 -3.29 -2.66 -9.92
CA VAL A 41 -4.09 -3.85 -10.26
C VAL A 41 -5.54 -3.45 -10.49
N ASP A 42 -6.20 -4.19 -11.37
CA ASP A 42 -7.62 -4.01 -11.67
C ASP A 42 -8.43 -5.11 -10.98
N ASN A 43 -9.74 -4.92 -10.79
CA ASN A 43 -10.69 -5.91 -10.28
C ASN A 43 -10.51 -6.30 -8.80
N GLU A 44 -9.94 -5.41 -7.98
CA GLU A 44 -9.92 -5.53 -6.53
C GLU A 44 -11.36 -5.73 -6.00
N GLU A 45 -12.29 -4.86 -6.43
CA GLU A 45 -13.69 -4.82 -5.97
C GLU A 45 -14.50 -6.09 -6.26
N VAL A 46 -14.07 -6.91 -7.23
CA VAL A 46 -14.72 -8.20 -7.59
C VAL A 46 -13.91 -9.42 -7.12
N GLY A 47 -12.93 -9.21 -6.24
CA GLY A 47 -12.19 -10.24 -5.52
C GLY A 47 -10.93 -10.75 -6.21
N ASN A 48 -10.29 -9.93 -7.06
CA ASN A 48 -9.02 -10.24 -7.72
C ASN A 48 -9.04 -11.57 -8.52
N ARG A 49 -10.17 -11.88 -9.18
CA ARG A 49 -10.40 -13.21 -9.81
C ARG A 49 -9.89 -13.36 -11.24
N ASN A 50 -9.22 -12.34 -11.80
CA ASN A 50 -8.72 -12.37 -13.17
C ASN A 50 -7.20 -12.21 -13.24
N ASN A 51 -6.67 -12.34 -14.46
CA ASN A 51 -5.24 -12.29 -14.77
C ASN A 51 -4.62 -10.88 -14.61
N THR A 52 -5.41 -9.86 -14.30
CA THR A 52 -4.96 -8.49 -14.03
C THR A 52 -5.13 -8.09 -12.56
N GLY A 53 -5.69 -8.97 -11.73
CA GLY A 53 -5.84 -8.76 -10.29
C GLY A 53 -4.61 -9.14 -9.49
N ALA A 54 -4.59 -8.78 -8.20
CA ALA A 54 -3.46 -9.02 -7.30
C ALA A 54 -3.13 -10.50 -7.06
N ARG A 55 -4.05 -11.43 -7.39
CA ARG A 55 -3.83 -12.89 -7.31
C ARG A 55 -3.21 -13.50 -8.56
N SER A 56 -2.99 -12.69 -9.60
CA SER A 56 -2.36 -13.17 -10.84
C SER A 56 -0.87 -13.45 -10.63
N ASP A 57 -0.32 -14.31 -11.47
CA ASP A 57 1.13 -14.57 -11.53
C ASP A 57 1.90 -13.40 -12.17
N HIS A 58 1.23 -12.33 -12.59
CA HIS A 58 1.82 -11.26 -13.40
C HIS A 58 3.01 -10.58 -12.72
N PHE A 59 2.89 -10.30 -11.41
CA PHE A 59 4.00 -9.72 -10.65
C PHE A 59 5.20 -10.67 -10.56
N ALA A 60 4.94 -11.95 -10.24
CA ALA A 60 5.96 -12.97 -10.13
C ALA A 60 6.69 -13.20 -11.46
N ASP A 61 5.94 -13.26 -12.56
CA ASP A 61 6.47 -13.38 -13.91
C ASP A 61 7.30 -12.17 -14.31
N LEU A 62 6.84 -10.95 -14.00
CA LEU A 62 7.56 -9.72 -14.27
C LEU A 62 8.90 -9.69 -13.51
N LEU A 63 8.89 -10.01 -12.23
CA LEU A 63 10.11 -10.05 -11.42
C LEU A 63 11.09 -11.13 -11.91
N SER A 64 10.59 -12.31 -12.30
CA SER A 64 11.39 -13.38 -12.90
C SER A 64 12.06 -12.92 -14.20
N ARG A 65 11.32 -12.23 -15.08
CA ARG A 65 11.85 -11.67 -16.33
C ARG A 65 12.90 -10.59 -16.09
N LEU A 66 12.69 -9.71 -15.11
CA LEU A 66 13.66 -8.68 -14.75
C LEU A 66 14.96 -9.29 -14.22
N LEU A 67 14.87 -10.31 -13.37
CA LEU A 67 16.05 -11.02 -12.87
C LEU A 67 16.78 -11.78 -13.97
N TYR A 68 16.04 -12.41 -14.89
CA TYR A 68 16.65 -13.07 -16.04
C TYR A 68 17.35 -12.07 -16.96
N ALA A 69 16.77 -10.90 -17.20
CA ALA A 69 17.39 -9.85 -18.01
C ALA A 69 18.69 -9.31 -17.40
N GLU A 70 18.75 -9.22 -16.07
CA GLU A 70 19.93 -8.74 -15.34
C GLU A 70 21.03 -9.80 -15.23
N LEU A 71 20.67 -11.06 -14.97
CA LEU A 71 21.61 -12.14 -14.64
C LEU A 71 21.98 -13.03 -15.84
N GLY A 72 21.16 -13.06 -16.89
CA GLY A 72 21.34 -13.97 -18.02
C GLY A 72 21.44 -15.43 -17.59
N ASP A 73 22.51 -16.10 -18.01
CA ASP A 73 22.77 -17.52 -17.73
C ASP A 73 23.06 -17.81 -16.25
N ASP A 74 23.32 -16.79 -15.43
CA ASP A 74 23.48 -16.93 -13.97
C ASP A 74 22.14 -16.99 -13.24
N TYR A 75 21.02 -16.76 -13.92
CA TYR A 75 19.70 -16.89 -13.33
C TYR A 75 19.46 -18.30 -12.76
N ARG A 76 18.99 -18.37 -11.51
CA ARG A 76 18.61 -19.61 -10.84
C ARG A 76 17.34 -19.37 -10.03
N GLU A 77 16.47 -20.37 -9.96
CA GLU A 77 15.22 -20.28 -9.21
C GLU A 77 15.39 -19.87 -7.73
N PRO A 78 16.43 -20.32 -7.00
CA PRO A 78 16.68 -19.84 -5.64
C PRO A 78 16.94 -18.33 -5.55
N LEU A 79 17.50 -17.71 -6.59
CA LEU A 79 17.71 -16.26 -6.66
C LEU A 79 16.36 -15.53 -6.79
N PHE A 80 15.46 -16.05 -7.60
CA PHE A 80 14.08 -15.54 -7.70
C PHE A 80 13.33 -15.64 -6.38
N ARG A 81 13.38 -16.80 -5.70
CA ARG A 81 12.76 -16.96 -4.37
C ARG A 81 13.37 -16.00 -3.33
N ARG A 82 14.68 -15.77 -3.39
CA ARG A 82 15.37 -14.80 -2.52
C ARG A 82 14.91 -13.38 -2.82
N ALA A 83 14.74 -13.01 -4.09
CA ALA A 83 14.22 -11.70 -4.48
C ALA A 83 12.81 -11.49 -3.92
N LEU A 84 11.89 -12.45 -4.13
CA LEU A 84 10.53 -12.40 -3.57
C LEU A 84 10.51 -12.19 -2.05
N ARG A 85 11.34 -12.92 -1.30
CA ARG A 85 11.43 -12.77 0.16
C ARG A 85 11.98 -11.42 0.62
N ASN A 86 12.78 -10.76 -0.21
CA ASN A 86 13.38 -9.46 0.09
C ASN A 86 12.55 -8.28 -0.43
N THR A 87 11.53 -8.54 -1.26
CA THR A 87 10.56 -7.55 -1.71
C THR A 87 9.66 -7.15 -0.55
N LYS A 88 9.46 -5.84 -0.39
CA LYS A 88 8.47 -5.27 0.51
C LYS A 88 7.34 -4.67 -0.32
N PHE A 89 6.10 -4.97 0.03
CA PHE A 89 4.92 -4.44 -0.65
C PHE A 89 4.10 -3.60 0.31
N ILE A 90 3.88 -2.33 -0.02
CA ILE A 90 2.95 -1.46 0.71
C ILE A 90 1.66 -1.43 -0.10
N SER A 91 0.62 -2.09 0.42
CA SER A 91 -0.73 -2.01 -0.17
C SER A 91 -1.38 -0.71 0.29
N ILE A 92 -1.75 0.14 -0.66
CA ILE A 92 -2.42 1.41 -0.39
C ILE A 92 -3.87 1.26 -0.84
N ASP A 93 -4.80 1.62 0.04
CA ASP A 93 -6.23 1.57 -0.17
C ASP A 93 -6.87 2.66 0.71
N VAL A 94 -8.01 3.19 0.29
CA VAL A 94 -8.72 4.21 1.05
C VAL A 94 -9.38 3.59 2.28
N ASN A 95 -9.43 4.36 3.35
CA ASN A 95 -10.09 3.95 4.58
C ASN A 95 -11.26 4.88 4.88
N PRO A 96 -12.45 4.33 5.16
CA PRO A 96 -13.56 5.16 5.57
C PRO A 96 -13.29 5.72 6.97
N GLY A 97 -13.43 7.04 7.10
CA GLY A 97 -13.35 7.74 8.38
C GLY A 97 -14.63 7.58 9.20
N ILE A 98 -14.54 7.91 10.49
CA ILE A 98 -15.70 7.93 11.39
C ILE A 98 -16.78 8.85 10.82
N ASN A 99 -17.97 8.29 10.57
CA ASN A 99 -19.15 9.08 10.19
C ASN A 99 -19.76 9.73 11.45
N PRO A 100 -19.76 11.07 11.58
CA PRO A 100 -20.31 11.74 12.76
C PRO A 100 -21.80 11.50 12.99
N MET A 101 -22.55 11.16 11.93
CA MET A 101 -23.97 10.84 12.03
C MET A 101 -24.23 9.40 12.50
N ASN A 102 -23.22 8.53 12.47
CA ASN A 102 -23.32 7.16 12.94
C ASN A 102 -21.99 6.69 13.57
N PRO A 103 -21.54 7.31 14.67
CA PRO A 103 -20.24 7.00 15.26
C PRO A 103 -20.19 5.58 15.84
N SER A 104 -21.33 5.03 16.27
CA SER A 104 -21.45 3.68 16.83
C SER A 104 -21.16 2.55 15.84
N ALA A 105 -21.16 2.81 14.53
CA ALA A 105 -20.78 1.83 13.52
C ALA A 105 -19.25 1.64 13.39
N TRP A 106 -18.46 2.45 14.09
CA TRP A 106 -17.00 2.49 13.94
C TRP A 106 -16.29 2.08 15.23
N GLU A 107 -15.19 1.33 15.08
CA GLU A 107 -14.25 1.09 16.15
C GLU A 107 -13.30 2.30 16.28
N THR A 108 -13.54 3.16 17.26
CA THR A 108 -12.81 4.44 17.41
C THR A 108 -11.31 4.29 17.69
N GLY A 109 -10.84 3.10 18.08
CA GLY A 109 -9.43 2.79 18.28
C GLY A 109 -8.65 2.52 16.97
N ASN A 110 -9.36 2.13 15.90
CA ASN A 110 -8.76 1.70 14.63
C ASN A 110 -9.27 2.52 13.42
N ALA A 111 -10.40 3.22 13.58
CA ALA A 111 -10.99 4.03 12.53
C ALA A 111 -10.18 5.34 12.33
N PRO A 112 -9.83 5.69 11.08
CA PRO A 112 -9.05 6.87 10.80
C PRO A 112 -9.83 8.16 11.10
N LYS A 113 -9.08 9.20 11.47
CA LYS A 113 -9.58 10.54 11.75
C LYS A 113 -9.02 11.53 10.73
N LEU A 114 -9.89 12.39 10.19
CA LEU A 114 -9.49 13.43 9.25
C LEU A 114 -8.48 14.40 9.90
N GLY A 115 -7.40 14.69 9.20
CA GLY A 115 -6.34 15.60 9.67
C GLY A 115 -5.27 14.96 10.57
N TYR A 116 -5.33 13.65 10.83
CA TYR A 116 -4.37 12.97 11.71
C TYR A 116 -3.29 12.16 10.96
N GLY A 117 -3.18 12.31 9.64
CA GLY A 117 -2.16 11.66 8.83
C GLY A 117 -2.60 10.33 8.21
N VAL A 118 -1.63 9.46 7.91
CA VAL A 118 -1.86 8.17 7.24
C VAL A 118 -2.39 7.13 8.22
N ASN A 119 -3.08 6.11 7.70
CA ASN A 119 -3.69 5.06 8.52
C ASN A 119 -3.04 3.70 8.25
N LEU A 120 -2.59 3.00 9.30
CA LEU A 120 -2.28 1.57 9.22
C LEU A 120 -3.54 0.77 9.52
N LYS A 121 -4.11 0.16 8.48
CA LYS A 121 -5.32 -0.66 8.58
C LYS A 121 -4.97 -2.04 9.11
N LEU A 122 -5.43 -2.35 10.31
CA LEU A 122 -5.29 -3.67 10.92
C LEU A 122 -6.66 -4.36 10.98
N TYR A 123 -6.78 -5.50 10.32
CA TYR A 123 -8.00 -6.31 10.27
C TYR A 123 -8.00 -7.46 11.28
N GLY A 124 -6.83 -7.87 11.78
CA GLY A 124 -6.70 -9.06 12.62
C GLY A 124 -6.91 -10.36 11.82
N GLN A 125 -7.13 -11.48 12.53
CA GLN A 125 -7.49 -12.79 11.96
C GLN A 125 -6.55 -13.32 10.84
N GLY A 126 -5.27 -12.94 10.88
CA GLY A 126 -4.29 -13.36 9.86
C GLY A 126 -4.29 -12.51 8.58
N ASN A 127 -5.11 -11.46 8.51
CA ASN A 127 -5.15 -10.52 7.39
C ASN A 127 -4.18 -9.32 7.58
N ASN A 128 -3.38 -9.33 8.65
CA ASN A 128 -2.38 -8.31 8.92
C ASN A 128 -1.01 -8.73 8.37
N ALA A 129 -0.20 -7.74 8.02
CA ALA A 129 1.24 -7.96 7.90
C ALA A 129 1.82 -8.46 9.25
N ASN A 130 2.96 -9.15 9.19
CA ASN A 130 3.65 -9.58 10.40
C ASN A 130 4.14 -8.39 11.24
N SER A 131 4.40 -8.63 12.52
CA SER A 131 4.79 -7.59 13.48
C SER A 131 6.07 -6.85 13.06
N GLU A 132 7.04 -7.55 12.47
CA GLU A 132 8.29 -6.95 12.00
C GLU A 132 8.06 -5.97 10.86
N PHE A 133 7.15 -6.28 9.93
CA PHE A 133 6.81 -5.41 8.81
C PHE A 133 6.01 -4.19 9.27
N VAL A 134 5.10 -4.35 10.24
CA VAL A 134 4.39 -3.24 10.88
C VAL A 134 5.38 -2.33 11.59
N ALA A 135 6.32 -2.87 12.38
CA ALA A 135 7.35 -2.10 13.07
C ALA A 135 8.27 -1.36 12.08
N TRP A 136 8.70 -2.02 11.00
CA TRP A 136 9.47 -1.38 9.94
C TRP A 136 8.71 -0.22 9.28
N THR A 137 7.41 -0.40 9.01
CA THR A 137 6.57 0.63 8.38
C THR A 137 6.38 1.82 9.33
N ARG A 138 6.16 1.56 10.62
CA ARG A 138 6.07 2.62 11.62
C ARG A 138 7.38 3.41 11.72
N ALA A 139 8.51 2.73 11.88
CA ALA A 139 9.81 3.40 11.96
C ALA A 139 10.07 4.24 10.70
N LEU A 140 9.71 3.74 9.51
CA LEU A 140 9.82 4.51 8.27
C LEU A 140 8.99 5.81 8.32
N LEU A 141 7.78 5.78 8.87
CA LEU A 141 6.92 6.98 8.97
C LEU A 141 7.46 7.94 10.03
N ASP A 142 7.84 7.43 11.20
CA ASP A 142 8.40 8.20 12.31
C ASP A 142 9.72 8.90 11.91
N ASP A 143 10.64 8.19 11.26
CA ASP A 143 11.93 8.71 10.79
C ASP A 143 11.78 9.83 9.72
N ASN A 144 10.60 9.94 9.09
CA ASN A 144 10.29 10.93 8.07
C ASN A 144 9.25 11.97 8.54
N ASP A 145 8.97 12.03 9.84
CA ASP A 145 7.98 12.95 10.43
C ASP A 145 6.57 12.85 9.79
N ILE A 146 6.18 11.65 9.33
CA ILE A 146 4.87 11.41 8.72
C ILE A 146 3.88 10.98 9.81
N PRO A 147 2.83 11.78 10.10
CA PRO A 147 1.89 11.48 11.17
C PRO A 147 1.04 10.24 10.86
N LEU A 148 0.79 9.44 11.91
CA LEU A 148 -0.06 8.26 11.92
C LEU A 148 -1.38 8.54 12.65
N GLY A 149 -2.50 8.26 11.97
CA GLY A 149 -3.84 8.61 12.44
C GLY A 149 -4.38 7.73 13.56
N ASN A 150 -3.83 6.52 13.74
CA ASN A 150 -4.21 5.59 14.79
C ASN A 150 -3.22 5.69 15.95
N SER A 151 -3.67 6.27 17.06
CA SER A 151 -2.83 6.60 18.23
C SER A 151 -2.51 5.43 19.17
N TYR A 152 -2.84 4.19 18.79
CA TYR A 152 -2.76 3.01 19.68
C TYR A 152 -1.74 1.95 19.25
N LEU A 153 -0.90 2.24 18.25
CA LEU A 153 0.29 1.45 17.94
C LEU A 153 1.53 2.23 18.34
#